data_AF-A0A524FAR6-F1
#
_entry.id   AF-A0A524FAR6-F1
#
_cell.length_a   1.000
_cell.length_b   1.000
_cell.length_c   1.000
_cell.angle_alpha   90.00
_cell.angle_beta   90.00
_cell.angle_gamma   90.00
#
_symmetry.space_group_name_H-M   'P 1'
#
loop_
_entity.id
_entity.type
_entity.pdbx_description
1 polymer ?
#
loop_
_entity_poly.entity_id
_entity_poly.type
_entity_poly.pdbx_seq_one_letter_code
_entity_poly.pdbx_strand_id
1 'polypeptide(L)'
;MSKGMEFSEGYYPLSLVKSILSKNLNPFDAYDELINNPNKSFIPNFSKFISAFQEFLFFYINEEKEYIFKQIISSKTNNVNKFLVLLNLKIELSGIDLPYDLIIRNLIDQNVPFQEFREKLLENVHIEVQKVIRSKELGSTNLFDLKKMRHTPFVKYINQILEIRKNEFEKTVIYKISSRESLSFDVSVIIKTYYGDKISRMLSLSKNTQISGEKFNKFLFYASKLNLILNVEEKNT
;
A
#
# COMPACT_ATOMS: atom_id res chain seq x y z
N MET A 1 4.10 -59.22 2.01
CA MET A 1 3.27 -58.02 1.78
C MET A 1 3.32 -57.13 3.03
N SER A 2 4.40 -56.36 3.18
CA SER A 2 4.39 -55.21 4.09
C SER A 2 3.72 -54.07 3.32
N LYS A 3 2.54 -53.62 3.74
CA LYS A 3 2.07 -52.27 3.40
C LYS A 3 2.87 -51.31 4.26
N GLY A 4 4.15 -51.18 3.95
CA GLY A 4 4.98 -50.14 4.52
C GLY A 4 4.40 -48.81 4.06
N MET A 5 4.07 -47.94 5.02
CA MET A 5 4.19 -46.52 4.72
C MET A 5 5.65 -46.34 4.28
N GLU A 6 5.88 -46.19 2.98
CA GLU A 6 7.06 -45.45 2.54
C GLU A 6 6.94 -44.11 3.23
N PHE A 7 7.75 -43.90 4.28
CA PHE A 7 8.08 -42.55 4.69
C PHE A 7 8.70 -41.93 3.45
N SER A 8 7.91 -41.15 2.72
CA SER A 8 8.45 -40.34 1.65
C SER A 8 9.42 -39.38 2.32
N GLU A 9 10.71 -39.70 2.29
CA GLU A 9 11.82 -38.77 2.56
C GLU A 9 11.73 -37.49 1.70
N GLY A 10 10.79 -37.43 0.76
CA GLY A 10 10.76 -36.51 -0.36
C GLY A 10 10.17 -35.11 -0.18
N TYR A 11 9.60 -34.68 0.95
CA TYR A 11 9.09 -33.29 1.05
C TYR A 11 9.26 -32.70 2.45
N TYR A 12 10.51 -32.67 2.89
CA TYR A 12 10.83 -32.23 4.25
C TYR A 12 11.24 -30.75 4.29
N PRO A 13 10.67 -29.94 5.19
CA PRO A 13 11.27 -28.72 5.74
C PRO A 13 12.79 -28.49 5.60
N LEU A 14 13.59 -29.53 5.83
CA LEU A 14 15.05 -29.50 5.80
C LEU A 14 15.63 -29.42 4.38
N SER A 15 14.92 -29.89 3.35
CA SER A 15 15.35 -29.73 1.96
C SER A 15 15.30 -28.26 1.52
N LEU A 16 14.33 -27.48 2.02
CA LEU A 16 14.26 -26.04 1.82
C LEU A 16 15.45 -25.35 2.49
N VAL A 17 15.74 -25.69 3.75
CA VAL A 17 16.93 -25.18 4.47
C VAL A 17 18.21 -25.50 3.69
N LYS A 18 18.39 -26.75 3.26
CA LYS A 18 19.55 -27.17 2.45
C LYS A 18 19.64 -26.40 1.14
N SER A 19 18.51 -26.16 0.47
CA SER A 19 18.45 -25.44 -0.81
C SER A 19 18.83 -23.97 -0.65
N ILE A 20 18.43 -23.34 0.45
CA ILE A 20 18.83 -21.97 0.81
C ILE A 20 20.32 -21.90 1.13
N LEU A 21 20.82 -22.79 2.01
CA LEU A 21 22.23 -22.83 2.39
C LEU A 21 23.15 -23.08 1.17
N SER A 22 22.71 -23.91 0.23
CA SER A 22 23.42 -24.20 -1.02
C SER A 22 23.20 -23.14 -2.11
N LYS A 23 22.50 -22.04 -1.82
CA LYS A 23 22.25 -20.92 -2.76
C LYS A 23 21.48 -21.32 -4.03
N ASN A 24 20.75 -22.44 -3.97
CA ASN A 24 19.91 -22.93 -5.07
C ASN A 24 18.49 -22.33 -5.05
N LEU A 25 18.05 -21.86 -3.88
CA LEU A 25 16.73 -21.25 -3.69
C LEU A 25 16.87 -19.98 -2.85
N ASN A 26 16.25 -18.88 -3.29
CA ASN A 26 16.27 -17.66 -2.49
C ASN A 26 15.32 -17.78 -1.28
N PRO A 27 15.63 -17.11 -0.15
CA PRO A 27 14.88 -17.27 1.10
C PRO A 27 13.41 -16.82 1.00
N PHE A 28 13.09 -15.87 0.10
CA PHE A 28 11.71 -15.42 -0.09
C PHE A 28 10.88 -16.48 -0.85
N ASP A 29 11.42 -17.05 -1.92
CA ASP A 29 10.75 -18.11 -2.67
C ASP A 29 10.56 -19.37 -1.83
N ALA A 30 11.55 -19.72 -1.00
CA ALA A 30 11.44 -20.83 -0.07
C ALA A 30 10.32 -20.64 0.97
N TYR A 31 10.10 -19.40 1.41
CA TYR A 31 8.99 -19.07 2.31
C TYR A 31 7.64 -19.20 1.60
N ASP A 32 7.55 -18.72 0.37
CA ASP A 32 6.35 -18.81 -0.46
C ASP A 32 6.01 -20.29 -0.78
N GLU A 33 7.00 -21.11 -1.11
CA GLU A 33 6.82 -22.56 -1.30
C GLU A 33 6.30 -23.25 -0.04
N LEU A 34 6.81 -22.86 1.14
CA LEU A 34 6.40 -23.45 2.40
C LEU A 34 4.94 -23.13 2.76
N ILE A 35 4.52 -21.86 2.63
CA ILE A 35 3.16 -21.44 3.00
C ILE A 35 2.12 -22.04 2.05
N ASN A 36 2.46 -22.06 0.76
CA ASN A 36 1.56 -22.52 -0.28
C ASN A 36 1.60 -24.05 -0.47
N ASN A 37 2.39 -24.77 0.35
CA ASN A 37 2.46 -26.21 0.28
C ASN A 37 1.09 -26.85 0.60
N PRO A 38 0.47 -27.59 -0.35
CA PRO A 38 -0.82 -28.23 -0.14
C PRO A 38 -0.78 -29.31 0.95
N ASN A 39 0.40 -29.89 1.20
CA ASN A 39 0.61 -30.98 2.15
C ASN A 39 1.00 -30.50 3.55
N LYS A 40 0.86 -29.19 3.85
CA LYS A 40 1.23 -28.62 5.15
C LYS A 40 0.57 -29.28 6.36
N SER A 41 -0.64 -29.81 6.20
CA SER A 41 -1.37 -30.55 7.25
C SER A 41 -0.70 -31.87 7.63
N PHE A 42 0.13 -32.43 6.75
CA PHE A 42 0.86 -33.67 6.98
C PHE A 42 2.23 -33.44 7.63
N ILE A 43 2.64 -32.18 7.85
CA ILE A 43 3.90 -31.85 8.51
C ILE A 43 3.65 -31.83 10.03
N PRO A 44 4.27 -32.74 10.81
CA PRO A 44 4.11 -32.74 12.26
C PRO A 44 4.61 -31.44 12.87
N ASN A 45 3.85 -30.86 13.80
CA ASN A 45 4.19 -29.59 14.45
C ASN A 45 4.49 -28.44 13.48
N PHE A 46 3.78 -28.37 12.34
CA PHE A 46 3.99 -27.38 11.29
C PHE A 46 4.07 -25.93 11.79
N SER A 47 3.28 -25.57 12.80
CA SER A 47 3.33 -24.23 13.42
C SER A 47 4.68 -23.92 14.04
N LYS A 48 5.22 -24.85 14.86
CA LYS A 48 6.57 -24.72 15.45
C LYS A 48 7.64 -24.68 14.36
N PHE A 49 7.47 -25.50 13.32
CA PHE A 49 8.41 -25.50 12.20
C PHE A 49 8.43 -24.17 11.47
N ILE A 50 7.26 -23.61 11.09
CA ILE A 50 7.19 -22.31 10.42
C ILE A 50 7.90 -21.24 11.24
N SER A 51 7.66 -21.19 12.56
CA SER A 51 8.30 -20.19 13.42
C SER A 51 9.82 -20.30 13.39
N ALA A 52 10.36 -21.53 13.54
CA ALA A 52 11.80 -21.77 13.46
C ALA A 52 12.36 -21.47 12.04
N PHE A 53 11.60 -21.77 10.99
CA PHE A 53 12.00 -21.47 9.63
C PHE A 53 12.03 -19.97 9.35
N GLN A 54 11.04 -19.22 9.82
CA GLN A 54 11.03 -17.76 9.74
C GLN A 54 12.22 -17.14 10.46
N GLU A 55 12.58 -17.68 11.62
CA GLU A 55 13.77 -17.26 12.37
C GLU A 55 15.05 -17.56 11.58
N PHE A 56 15.19 -18.78 11.04
CA PHE A 56 16.29 -19.14 10.15
C PHE A 56 16.38 -18.20 8.93
N LEU A 57 15.27 -17.95 8.24
CA LEU A 57 15.22 -17.04 7.10
C LEU A 57 15.64 -15.63 7.51
N PHE A 58 15.20 -15.14 8.66
CA PHE A 58 15.58 -13.82 9.16
C PHE A 58 17.10 -13.72 9.40
N PHE A 59 17.69 -14.73 10.05
CA PHE A 59 19.14 -14.76 10.26
C PHE A 59 19.89 -14.85 8.93
N TYR A 60 19.51 -15.79 8.06
CA TYR A 60 20.15 -15.96 6.75
C TYR A 60 20.03 -14.69 5.89
N ILE A 61 18.86 -14.05 5.85
CA ILE A 61 18.66 -12.80 5.12
C ILE A 61 19.59 -11.71 5.65
N ASN A 62 19.78 -11.64 6.97
CA ASN A 62 20.63 -10.64 7.57
C ASN A 62 22.12 -10.85 7.32
N GLU A 63 22.58 -12.10 7.26
CA GLU A 63 23.98 -12.44 6.95
C GLU A 63 24.30 -12.30 5.46
N GLU A 64 23.38 -12.68 4.58
CA GLU A 64 23.62 -12.81 3.13
C GLU A 64 22.93 -11.71 2.30
N LYS A 65 22.77 -10.51 2.86
CA LYS A 65 21.98 -9.41 2.26
C LYS A 65 22.38 -9.07 0.82
N GLU A 66 23.68 -8.96 0.55
CA GLU A 66 24.18 -8.61 -0.79
C GLU A 66 23.92 -9.69 -1.83
N TYR A 67 24.10 -10.96 -1.45
CA TYR A 67 23.80 -12.09 -2.31
C TYR A 67 22.31 -12.12 -2.67
N ILE A 68 21.46 -11.96 -1.65
CA ILE A 68 20.01 -11.94 -1.82
C ILE A 68 19.57 -10.75 -2.68
N PHE A 69 20.16 -9.57 -2.47
CA PHE A 69 19.92 -8.39 -3.31
C PHE A 69 20.20 -8.67 -4.79
N LYS A 70 21.35 -9.29 -5.11
CA LYS A 70 21.70 -9.66 -6.49
C LYS A 70 20.70 -10.64 -7.10
N GLN A 71 20.22 -11.61 -6.33
CA GLN A 71 19.19 -12.55 -6.80
C GLN A 71 17.82 -11.88 -7.01
N ILE A 72 17.45 -10.94 -6.16
CA ILE A 72 16.20 -10.20 -6.32
C ILE A 72 16.24 -9.32 -7.58
N ILE A 73 17.37 -8.67 -7.86
CA ILE A 73 17.53 -7.83 -9.07
C ILE A 73 17.49 -8.67 -10.35
N SER A 74 18.10 -9.85 -10.35
CA SER A 74 18.16 -10.70 -11.55
C SER A 74 16.85 -11.43 -11.86
N SER A 75 15.89 -11.41 -10.94
CA SER A 75 14.59 -12.06 -11.12
C SER A 75 13.63 -11.18 -11.95
N LYS A 76 12.83 -11.82 -12.82
CA LYS A 76 11.86 -11.14 -13.71
C LYS A 76 10.53 -10.78 -13.01
N THR A 77 10.36 -11.10 -11.73
CA THR A 77 9.10 -10.90 -11.00
C THR A 77 9.05 -9.54 -10.29
N ASN A 78 7.86 -9.00 -10.11
CA ASN A 78 7.67 -7.76 -9.35
C ASN A 78 8.04 -7.98 -7.87
N ASN A 79 9.24 -7.54 -7.48
CA ASN A 79 9.85 -7.89 -6.19
C ASN A 79 9.75 -6.79 -5.13
N VAL A 80 8.85 -5.82 -5.28
CA VAL A 80 8.70 -4.68 -4.34
C VAL A 80 8.69 -5.15 -2.89
N ASN A 81 7.84 -6.12 -2.55
CA ASN A 81 7.73 -6.63 -1.19
C ASN A 81 9.04 -7.25 -0.68
N LYS A 82 9.80 -7.95 -1.53
CA LYS A 82 11.09 -8.55 -1.17
C LYS A 82 12.14 -7.47 -0.89
N PHE A 83 12.20 -6.42 -1.72
CA PHE A 83 13.06 -5.25 -1.47
C PHE A 83 12.70 -4.55 -0.16
N LEU A 84 11.41 -4.27 0.06
CA LEU A 84 10.96 -3.59 1.27
C LEU A 84 11.25 -4.40 2.54
N VAL A 85 11.22 -5.74 2.48
CA VAL A 85 11.65 -6.60 3.59
C VAL A 85 13.17 -6.56 3.75
N LEU A 86 13.93 -6.79 2.68
CA LEU A 86 15.39 -6.84 2.72
C LEU A 86 16.01 -5.55 3.28
N LEU A 87 15.42 -4.40 2.93
CA LEU A 87 15.87 -3.08 3.36
C LEU A 87 15.23 -2.62 4.69
N ASN A 88 14.39 -3.45 5.31
CA ASN A 88 13.62 -3.15 6.53
C ASN A 88 12.75 -1.88 6.42
N LEU A 89 12.14 -1.64 5.26
CA LEU A 89 11.40 -0.41 4.97
C LEU A 89 9.88 -0.53 5.11
N LYS A 90 9.34 -1.74 5.33
CA LYS A 90 7.87 -1.96 5.45
C LYS A 90 7.21 -1.05 6.49
N ILE A 91 7.87 -0.83 7.62
CA ILE A 91 7.33 0.04 8.69
C ILE A 91 7.55 1.50 8.33
N GLU A 92 8.75 1.87 7.88
CA GLU A 92 9.12 3.26 7.55
C GLU A 92 8.28 3.86 6.41
N LEU A 93 7.82 3.03 5.48
CA LEU A 93 6.99 3.44 4.34
C LEU A 93 5.50 3.20 4.56
N SER A 94 5.11 2.80 5.77
CA SER A 94 3.73 2.45 6.08
C SER A 94 2.77 3.63 5.89
N GLY A 95 1.70 3.40 5.13
CA GLY A 95 0.69 4.40 4.85
C GLY A 95 1.02 5.33 3.68
N ILE A 96 1.99 4.98 2.85
CA ILE A 96 2.28 5.68 1.60
C ILE A 96 2.08 4.69 0.46
N ASP A 97 1.17 4.97 -0.45
CA ASP A 97 0.84 4.12 -1.59
C ASP A 97 1.40 4.71 -2.88
N LEU A 98 2.71 4.61 -3.05
CA LEU A 98 3.43 5.09 -4.23
C LEU A 98 3.72 3.93 -5.20
N PRO A 99 4.01 4.22 -6.49
CA PRO A 99 4.41 3.21 -7.46
C PRO A 99 5.84 2.72 -7.17
N TYR A 100 6.02 1.98 -6.09
CA TYR A 100 7.30 1.48 -5.61
C TYR A 100 8.02 0.61 -6.64
N ASP A 101 7.27 -0.08 -7.51
CA ASP A 101 7.85 -0.88 -8.57
C ASP A 101 8.59 0.00 -9.59
N LEU A 102 8.06 1.17 -9.95
CA LEU A 102 8.73 2.13 -10.82
C LEU A 102 9.95 2.74 -10.13
N ILE A 103 9.81 3.14 -8.87
CA ILE A 103 10.91 3.74 -8.10
C ILE A 103 12.08 2.76 -7.98
N ILE A 104 11.79 1.50 -7.65
CA ILE A 104 12.81 0.45 -7.51
C ILE A 104 13.46 0.12 -8.86
N ARG A 105 12.67 -0.01 -9.94
CA ARG A 105 13.23 -0.26 -11.28
C ARG A 105 14.20 0.84 -11.71
N ASN A 106 13.84 2.11 -11.50
CA ASN A 106 14.72 3.23 -11.82
C ASN A 106 16.06 3.15 -11.07
N LEU A 107 16.07 2.71 -9.81
CA LEU A 107 17.31 2.54 -9.04
C LEU A 107 18.13 1.35 -9.52
N ILE A 108 17.47 0.27 -9.97
CA ILE A 108 18.14 -0.89 -10.57
C ILE A 108 18.80 -0.48 -11.89
N ASP A 109 18.10 0.25 -12.76
CA ASP A 109 18.62 0.71 -14.05
C ASP A 109 19.82 1.66 -13.89
N GLN A 110 19.88 2.38 -12.76
CA GLN A 110 21.03 3.22 -12.37
C GLN A 110 22.21 2.44 -11.79
N ASN A 111 22.12 1.11 -11.69
CA ASN A 111 23.13 0.24 -11.08
C ASN A 111 23.52 0.67 -9.65
N VAL A 112 22.56 1.11 -8.85
CA VAL A 112 22.80 1.54 -7.46
C VAL A 112 23.28 0.35 -6.61
N PRO A 113 24.41 0.47 -5.90
CA PRO A 113 24.92 -0.61 -5.06
C PRO A 113 24.05 -0.82 -3.82
N PHE A 114 24.06 -2.03 -3.26
CA PHE A 114 23.22 -2.41 -2.12
C PHE A 114 23.35 -1.43 -0.92
N GLN A 115 24.59 -1.00 -0.63
CA GLN A 115 24.90 -0.11 0.49
C GLN A 115 24.19 1.25 0.39
N GLU A 116 24.02 1.77 -0.83
CA GLU A 116 23.35 3.05 -1.09
C GLU A 116 21.85 2.90 -1.38
N PHE A 117 21.40 1.68 -1.72
CA PHE A 117 20.07 1.46 -2.27
C PHE A 117 18.96 1.89 -1.32
N ARG A 118 19.12 1.63 -0.02
CA ARG A 118 18.14 2.04 1.01
C ARG A 118 17.98 3.56 1.05
N GLU A 119 19.10 4.29 1.06
CA GLU A 119 19.09 5.75 1.18
C GLU A 119 18.49 6.39 -0.07
N LYS A 120 18.92 5.97 -1.26
CA LYS A 120 18.37 6.48 -2.53
C LYS A 120 16.88 6.14 -2.71
N LEU A 121 16.44 4.97 -2.24
CA LEU A 121 15.02 4.62 -2.25
C LEU A 121 14.21 5.55 -1.36
N LEU A 122 14.66 5.82 -0.13
CA LEU A 122 13.99 6.76 0.77
C LEU A 122 14.00 8.19 0.23
N GLU A 123 15.09 8.62 -0.39
CA GLU A 123 15.20 9.92 -1.05
C GLU A 123 14.18 10.06 -2.19
N ASN A 124 14.09 9.07 -3.08
CA ASN A 124 13.12 9.07 -4.17
C ASN A 124 11.67 9.09 -3.66
N VAL A 125 11.38 8.33 -2.60
CA VAL A 125 10.07 8.40 -1.94
C VAL A 125 9.82 9.80 -1.39
N HIS A 126 10.80 10.43 -0.73
CA HIS A 126 10.66 11.81 -0.25
C HIS A 126 10.37 12.80 -1.39
N ILE A 127 11.06 12.66 -2.52
CA ILE A 127 10.84 13.50 -3.71
C ILE A 127 9.40 13.34 -4.22
N GLU A 128 8.92 12.10 -4.37
CA GLU A 128 7.55 11.84 -4.85
C GLU A 128 6.48 12.36 -3.87
N VAL A 129 6.67 12.17 -2.56
CA VAL A 129 5.76 12.74 -1.54
C VAL A 129 5.71 14.26 -1.65
N GLN A 130 6.88 14.92 -1.77
CA GLN A 130 6.93 16.37 -1.93
C GLN A 130 6.28 16.84 -3.23
N LYS A 131 6.45 16.10 -4.33
CA LYS A 131 5.82 16.41 -5.62
C LYS A 131 4.31 16.38 -5.51
N VAL A 132 3.74 15.35 -4.88
CA VAL A 132 2.29 15.25 -4.62
C VAL A 132 1.81 16.45 -3.80
N ILE A 133 2.48 16.74 -2.68
CA ILE A 133 2.12 17.86 -1.78
C ILE A 133 2.20 19.22 -2.51
N ARG A 134 3.22 19.43 -3.36
CA ARG A 134 3.42 20.68 -4.10
C ARG A 134 2.41 20.84 -5.23
N SER A 135 2.08 19.76 -5.94
CA SER A 135 1.12 19.80 -7.06
C SER A 135 -0.26 20.26 -6.61
N LYS A 136 -0.66 19.89 -5.38
CA LYS A 136 -2.02 20.11 -4.84
C LYS A 136 -3.10 19.66 -5.82
N GLU A 137 -2.79 18.64 -6.63
CA GLU A 137 -3.75 18.09 -7.58
C GLU A 137 -4.91 17.46 -6.82
N LEU A 138 -6.12 17.63 -7.36
CA LEU A 138 -7.34 17.12 -6.76
C LEU A 138 -7.28 15.58 -6.63
N GLY A 139 -7.52 15.08 -5.43
CA GLY A 139 -7.51 13.65 -5.08
C GLY A 139 -6.10 13.06 -4.93
N SER A 140 -5.05 13.81 -5.22
CA SER A 140 -3.66 13.30 -5.19
C SER A 140 -3.22 12.83 -3.80
N THR A 141 -3.80 13.38 -2.74
CA THR A 141 -3.47 12.97 -1.36
C THR A 141 -4.12 11.66 -0.93
N ASN A 142 -4.94 11.01 -1.78
CA ASN A 142 -5.61 9.74 -1.47
C ASN A 142 -4.63 8.58 -1.20
N LEU A 143 -3.41 8.67 -1.73
CA LEU A 143 -2.34 7.70 -1.52
C LEU A 143 -1.72 7.72 -0.11
N PHE A 144 -2.12 8.66 0.76
CA PHE A 144 -1.62 8.78 2.13
C PHE A 144 -2.61 8.26 3.17
N ASP A 145 -2.24 7.22 3.93
CA ASP A 145 -2.90 6.82 5.16
C ASP A 145 -2.20 7.47 6.37
N LEU A 146 -2.70 8.65 6.76
CA LEU A 146 -2.13 9.44 7.84
C LEU A 146 -2.12 8.72 9.20
N LYS A 147 -2.99 7.72 9.42
CA LYS A 147 -3.00 6.94 10.67
C LYS A 147 -1.77 6.04 10.74
N LYS A 148 -1.43 5.39 9.62
CA LYS A 148 -0.26 4.51 9.50
C LYS A 148 1.06 5.29 9.48
N MET A 149 1.04 6.50 8.91
CA MET A 149 2.22 7.37 8.83
C MET A 149 2.70 7.94 10.17
N ARG A 150 1.89 7.89 11.24
CA ARG A 150 2.18 8.55 12.54
C ARG A 150 3.54 8.16 13.15
N HIS A 151 4.00 6.95 12.91
CA HIS A 151 5.24 6.40 13.47
C HIS A 151 6.30 6.20 12.40
N THR A 152 6.23 6.95 11.30
CA THR A 152 7.16 6.87 10.18
C THR A 152 7.98 8.16 10.04
N PRO A 153 9.12 8.13 9.33
CA PRO A 153 9.87 9.35 8.99
C PRO A 153 9.07 10.40 8.21
N PHE A 154 7.93 10.02 7.63
CA PHE A 154 7.06 10.88 6.83
C PHE A 154 5.98 11.59 7.67
N VAL A 155 5.95 11.39 8.99
CA VAL A 155 5.06 12.08 9.93
C VAL A 155 5.12 13.62 9.78
N LYS A 156 6.28 14.15 9.39
CA LYS A 156 6.51 15.59 9.15
C LYS A 156 5.57 16.21 8.10
N TYR A 157 4.99 15.41 7.20
CA TYR A 157 4.09 15.88 6.15
C TYR A 157 2.61 15.85 6.54
N ILE A 158 2.24 15.24 7.68
CA ILE A 158 0.83 14.99 8.03
C ILE A 158 0.01 16.28 8.06
N ASN A 159 0.51 17.33 8.71
CA ASN A 159 -0.21 18.59 8.83
C ASN A 159 -0.43 19.26 7.47
N GLN A 160 0.58 19.24 6.60
CA GLN A 160 0.47 19.77 5.23
C GLN A 160 -0.56 19.00 4.41
N ILE A 161 -0.57 17.66 4.52
CA ILE A 161 -1.54 16.82 3.81
C ILE A 161 -2.97 17.09 4.33
N LEU A 162 -3.16 17.25 5.64
CA LEU A 162 -4.46 17.60 6.22
C LEU A 162 -4.96 18.95 5.71
N GLU A 163 -4.09 19.94 5.66
CA GLU A 163 -4.42 21.27 5.15
C GLU A 163 -4.83 21.21 3.67
N ILE A 164 -4.08 20.47 2.84
CA ILE A 164 -4.43 20.24 1.44
C ILE A 164 -5.81 19.61 1.31
N ARG A 165 -6.07 18.51 2.04
CA ARG A 165 -7.38 17.81 1.99
C ARG A 165 -8.54 18.70 2.39
N LYS A 166 -8.34 19.53 3.43
CA LYS A 166 -9.36 20.49 3.87
C LYS A 166 -9.60 21.53 2.79
N ASN A 167 -8.54 22.20 2.32
CA ASN A 167 -8.63 23.23 1.30
C ASN A 167 -9.25 22.72 0.00
N GLU A 168 -8.88 21.51 -0.42
CA GLU A 168 -9.41 20.85 -1.60
C GLU A 168 -10.92 20.62 -1.48
N PHE A 169 -11.37 20.09 -0.35
CA PHE A 169 -12.79 19.85 -0.09
C PHE A 169 -13.59 21.16 -0.03
N GLU A 170 -13.12 22.14 0.74
CA GLU A 170 -13.84 23.39 1.00
C GLU A 170 -13.87 24.33 -0.21
N LYS A 171 -12.88 24.28 -1.10
CA LYS A 171 -12.86 25.09 -2.32
C LYS A 171 -13.60 24.45 -3.49
N THR A 172 -13.91 23.16 -3.42
CA THR A 172 -14.61 22.48 -4.51
C THR A 172 -16.07 22.93 -4.55
N VAL A 173 -16.47 23.51 -5.68
CA VAL A 173 -17.83 23.97 -5.93
C VAL A 173 -18.77 22.79 -6.13
N ILE A 174 -19.91 22.82 -5.45
CA ILE A 174 -21.07 21.96 -5.69
C ILE A 174 -22.15 22.80 -6.33
N TYR A 175 -22.58 22.44 -7.54
CA TYR A 175 -23.63 23.17 -8.23
C TYR A 175 -25.01 22.70 -7.78
N LYS A 176 -25.81 23.63 -7.26
CA LYS A 176 -27.23 23.45 -7.00
C LYS A 176 -28.00 23.60 -8.31
N ILE A 177 -28.78 22.58 -8.65
CA ILE A 177 -29.61 22.49 -9.85
C ILE A 177 -31.07 22.43 -9.39
N SER A 178 -31.75 23.57 -9.50
CA SER A 178 -33.18 23.69 -9.21
C SER A 178 -34.00 23.70 -10.50
N SER A 179 -34.94 22.78 -10.61
CA SER A 179 -36.03 22.81 -11.59
C SER A 179 -37.37 23.02 -10.85
N ARG A 180 -38.45 23.33 -11.58
CA ARG A 180 -39.78 23.58 -11.00
C ARG A 180 -40.30 22.43 -10.11
N GLU A 181 -39.80 21.21 -10.31
CA GLU A 181 -40.29 20.00 -9.64
C GLU A 181 -39.21 19.23 -8.87
N SER A 182 -37.92 19.59 -9.01
CA SER A 182 -36.84 18.86 -8.36
C SER A 182 -35.62 19.73 -8.01
N LEU A 183 -35.06 19.47 -6.83
CA LEU A 183 -33.80 20.03 -6.33
C LEU A 183 -32.73 18.92 -6.35
N SER A 184 -31.68 19.13 -7.13
CA SER A 184 -30.53 18.23 -7.23
C SER A 184 -29.22 18.99 -7.08
N PHE A 185 -28.16 18.26 -6.74
CA PHE A 185 -26.82 18.82 -6.51
C PHE A 185 -25.79 18.02 -7.30
N ASP A 186 -24.93 18.71 -8.06
CA ASP A 186 -23.80 18.10 -8.77
C ASP A 186 -22.60 17.97 -7.84
N VAL A 187 -22.29 16.74 -7.47
CA VAL A 187 -21.18 16.37 -6.59
C VAL A 187 -20.02 15.71 -7.35
N SER A 188 -20.04 15.73 -8.69
CA SER A 188 -19.05 15.03 -9.54
C SER A 188 -17.59 15.36 -9.23
N VAL A 189 -17.31 16.60 -8.84
CA VAL A 189 -15.97 17.08 -8.51
C VAL A 189 -15.64 16.79 -7.04
N ILE A 190 -16.54 17.10 -6.11
CA ILE A 190 -16.23 16.95 -4.68
C ILE A 190 -15.99 15.50 -4.29
N ILE A 191 -16.66 14.53 -4.93
CA ILE A 191 -16.44 13.09 -4.66
C ILE A 191 -15.04 12.60 -5.05
N LYS A 192 -14.28 13.36 -5.86
CA LYS A 192 -12.90 13.03 -6.20
C LYS A 192 -11.91 13.45 -5.10
N THR A 193 -12.33 14.34 -4.21
CA THR A 193 -11.53 14.76 -3.05
C THR A 193 -11.45 13.68 -1.99
N TYR A 194 -10.43 13.73 -1.12
CA TYR A 194 -10.27 12.72 -0.05
C TYR A 194 -11.52 12.58 0.83
N TYR A 195 -12.04 13.70 1.35
CA TYR A 195 -13.21 13.66 2.22
C TYR A 195 -14.50 13.34 1.45
N GLY A 196 -14.65 13.88 0.23
CA GLY A 196 -15.83 13.61 -0.58
C GLY A 196 -15.93 12.15 -1.01
N ASP A 197 -14.83 11.50 -1.37
CA ASP A 197 -14.78 10.06 -1.64
C ASP A 197 -15.24 9.26 -0.40
N LYS A 198 -14.69 9.58 0.78
CA LYS A 198 -15.07 8.89 2.03
C LYS A 198 -16.55 9.03 2.35
N ILE A 199 -17.09 10.25 2.30
CA ILE A 199 -18.52 10.50 2.57
C ILE A 199 -19.39 9.82 1.52
N SER A 200 -19.00 9.87 0.24
CA SER A 200 -19.77 9.26 -0.85
C SER A 200 -19.89 7.74 -0.71
N ARG A 201 -18.82 7.06 -0.26
CA ARG A 201 -18.84 5.61 0.03
C ARG A 201 -19.75 5.29 1.20
N MET A 202 -19.73 6.09 2.28
CA MET A 202 -20.64 5.90 3.43
C MET A 202 -22.11 6.04 3.00
N LEU A 203 -22.40 6.96 2.09
CA LEU A 203 -23.73 7.21 1.56
C LEU A 203 -24.11 6.32 0.37
N SER A 204 -23.21 5.41 -0.05
CA SER A 204 -23.40 4.53 -1.22
C SER A 204 -23.84 5.29 -2.48
N LEU A 205 -23.23 6.43 -2.77
CA LEU A 205 -23.59 7.31 -3.90
C LEU A 205 -23.07 6.83 -5.27
N SER A 206 -22.77 5.54 -5.41
CA SER A 206 -21.93 4.99 -6.50
C SER A 206 -22.31 5.52 -7.89
N LYS A 207 -21.35 6.26 -8.48
CA LYS A 207 -21.36 6.90 -9.82
C LYS A 207 -22.38 8.00 -10.08
N ASN A 208 -23.29 8.29 -9.14
CA ASN A 208 -24.24 9.39 -9.32
C ASN A 208 -23.52 10.73 -9.11
N THR A 209 -23.25 11.42 -10.21
CA THR A 209 -22.74 12.79 -10.21
C THR A 209 -23.76 13.78 -9.67
N GLN A 210 -25.04 13.44 -9.75
CA GLN A 210 -26.13 14.25 -9.23
C GLN A 210 -26.88 13.52 -8.11
N ILE A 211 -27.12 14.22 -7.00
CA ILE A 211 -27.81 13.67 -5.84
C ILE A 211 -29.01 14.53 -5.47
N SER A 212 -30.05 13.90 -4.90
CA SER A 212 -31.24 14.60 -4.40
C SER A 212 -30.91 15.46 -3.18
N GLY A 213 -31.76 16.45 -2.88
CA GLY A 213 -31.64 17.27 -1.68
C GLY A 213 -31.56 16.48 -0.37
N GLU A 214 -32.28 15.36 -0.24
CA GLU A 214 -32.20 14.49 0.94
C GLU A 214 -30.80 13.88 1.11
N LYS A 215 -30.23 13.36 0.03
CA LYS A 215 -28.87 12.79 0.03
C LYS A 215 -27.81 13.88 0.28
N PHE A 216 -28.02 15.07 -0.28
CA PHE A 216 -27.15 16.22 -0.06
C PHE A 216 -27.17 16.68 1.41
N ASN A 217 -28.33 16.72 2.07
CA ASN A 217 -28.42 17.05 3.49
C ASN A 217 -27.65 16.05 4.37
N LYS A 218 -27.69 14.75 4.03
CA LYS A 218 -26.86 13.74 4.70
C LYS A 218 -25.37 13.97 4.44
N PHE A 219 -24.99 14.34 3.21
CA PHE A 219 -23.61 14.69 2.86
C PHE A 219 -23.11 15.88 3.69
N LEU A 220 -23.90 16.96 3.78
CA LEU A 220 -23.63 18.14 4.60
C LEU A 220 -23.48 17.78 6.09
N PHE A 221 -24.34 16.90 6.61
CA PHE A 221 -24.26 16.43 7.99
C PHE A 221 -22.96 15.70 8.31
N TYR A 222 -22.45 14.86 7.40
CA TYR A 222 -21.16 14.21 7.60
C TYR A 222 -19.98 15.19 7.49
N ALA A 223 -20.06 16.16 6.55
CA ALA A 223 -19.06 17.21 6.41
C ALA A 223 -18.96 18.06 7.69
N SER A 224 -20.11 18.46 8.27
CA SER A 224 -20.15 19.28 9.48
C SER A 224 -19.58 18.55 10.71
N LYS A 225 -19.79 17.23 10.83
CA LYS A 225 -19.15 16.41 11.88
C LYS A 225 -17.63 16.41 11.82
N LEU A 226 -17.05 16.72 10.66
CA LEU A 226 -15.61 16.84 10.45
C LEU A 226 -15.13 18.30 10.49
N ASN A 227 -16.02 19.24 10.83
CA ASN A 227 -15.77 20.69 10.76
C ASN A 227 -15.32 21.16 9.37
N LEU A 228 -15.92 20.58 8.32
CA LEU A 228 -15.69 20.95 6.92
C LEU A 228 -16.87 21.76 6.38
N ILE A 229 -16.57 22.76 5.56
CA ILE A 229 -17.56 23.65 4.93
C ILE A 229 -17.74 23.26 3.47
N LEU A 230 -18.99 23.16 3.00
CA LEU A 230 -19.29 22.94 1.58
C LEU A 230 -19.41 24.28 0.86
N ASN A 231 -18.74 24.41 -0.29
CA ASN A 231 -18.97 25.53 -1.21
C ASN A 231 -20.09 25.16 -2.19
N VAL A 232 -21.26 25.80 -2.04
CA VAL A 232 -22.45 25.52 -2.86
C VAL A 232 -22.80 26.77 -3.65
N GLU A 233 -22.88 26.64 -4.97
CA GLU A 233 -23.21 27.73 -5.89
C GLU A 233 -24.43 27.36 -6.75
N GLU A 234 -25.21 28.36 -7.16
CA GLU A 234 -26.30 28.13 -8.11
C GLU A 234 -25.74 27.94 -9.52
N LYS A 235 -26.25 26.95 -10.26
CA LYS A 235 -25.87 26.76 -11.66
C LYS A 235 -26.57 27.83 -12.51
N ASN A 236 -25.85 28.89 -12.86
CA ASN A 236 -26.32 29.86 -13.85
C ASN A 236 -26.40 29.15 -15.22
N THR A 237 -27.61 28.83 -15.65
CA THR A 237 -27.93 28.46 -17.04
C THR A 237 -28.12 29.69 -17.90
#